data_AF-A0A958AN76-F1
#
_entry.id   AF-A0A958AN76-F1
#
_cell.length_a   1.000
_cell.length_b   1.000
_cell.length_c   1.000
_cell.angle_alpha   90.00
_cell.angle_beta   90.00
_cell.angle_gamma   90.00
#
_symmetry.space_group_name_H-M   'P 1'
#
loop_
_entity.id
_entity.type
_entity.pdbx_description
1 polymer ?
#
loop_
_entity_poly.entity_id
_entity_poly.type
_entity_poly.pdbx_seq_one_letter_code
_entity_poly.pdbx_strand_id
1 'polypeptide(L)' 'MIDQLTTDRISELEQFAALEGIQLPMPAIEIVQLEDQGFVIDLETGQLLEDVDPDERVEVMNVRK' A
#
# COMPACT_ATOMS: atom_id res chain seq x y z
N MET A 1 8.94 -9.69 17.07
CA MET A 1 9.88 -10.22 16.06
C MET A 1 9.34 -9.74 14.73
N ILE A 2 10.15 -9.13 13.89
CA ILE A 2 9.75 -8.80 12.51
C ILE A 2 9.91 -10.11 11.75
N ASP A 3 8.85 -10.59 11.11
CA ASP A 3 8.92 -11.84 10.35
C ASP A 3 9.81 -11.66 9.11
N GLN A 4 10.40 -12.75 8.63
CA GLN A 4 11.30 -12.72 7.47
C GLN A 4 10.63 -12.07 6.26
N LEU A 5 9.34 -12.32 6.06
CA LEU A 5 8.53 -11.73 5.00
C LEU A 5 8.48 -10.20 5.06
N THR A 6 8.32 -9.62 6.25
CA THR A 6 8.31 -8.17 6.44
C THR A 6 9.68 -7.57 6.13
N THR A 7 10.77 -8.28 6.49
CA THR A 7 12.14 -7.86 6.19
C THR A 7 12.42 -7.86 4.68
N ASP A 8 11.93 -8.89 3.98
CA ASP A 8 12.06 -9.02 2.53
C ASP A 8 11.29 -7.89 1.81
N ARG A 9 10.05 -7.59 2.25
CA ARG A 9 9.24 -6.49 1.71
C ARG A 9 9.88 -5.11 1.93
N ILE A 10 10.41 -4.86 3.13
CA ILE A 10 11.16 -3.62 3.43
C ILE A 10 12.34 -3.47 2.46
N SER A 11 13.11 -4.54 2.27
CA SER A 11 14.29 -4.54 1.40
C SER A 11 13.93 -4.32 -0.06
N GLU A 12 12.82 -4.89 -0.54
CA GLU A 12 12.30 -4.69 -1.90
C GLU A 12 11.89 -3.24 -2.13
N LEU A 13 11.18 -2.62 -1.18
CA LEU A 13 10.77 -1.22 -1.22
C LEU A 13 11.96 -0.26 -1.28
N GLU A 14 12.99 -0.50 -0.46
CA GLU A 14 14.20 0.33 -0.45
C GLU A 14 15.00 0.18 -1.76
N GLN A 15 15.08 -1.05 -2.30
CA GLN A 15 15.74 -1.29 -3.59
C GLN A 15 15.00 -0.63 -4.74
N PHE A 16 13.66 -0.71 -4.74
CA PHE A 16 12.83 -0.03 -5.73
C PHE A 16 13.05 1.49 -5.69
N ALA A 17 13.02 2.09 -4.51
CA ALA A 17 13.27 3.52 -4.35
C ALA A 17 14.66 3.94 -4.86
N ALA A 18 15.69 3.13 -4.55
CA ALA A 18 17.04 3.37 -5.04
C ALA A 18 17.17 3.21 -6.56
N LEU A 19 16.44 2.27 -7.16
CA LEU A 19 16.46 1.99 -8.61
C LEU A 19 15.75 3.09 -9.40
N GLU A 20 14.61 3.56 -8.92
CA GLU A 20 13.84 4.66 -9.52
C GLU A 20 14.43 6.05 -9.17
N GLY A 21 15.40 6.10 -8.24
CA GLY A 21 16.00 7.36 -7.79
C GLY A 21 15.03 8.24 -7.00
N ILE A 22 14.01 7.64 -6.39
CA ILE A 22 13.03 8.32 -5.56
C ILE A 22 13.38 8.17 -4.08
N GLN A 23 12.96 9.13 -3.26
CA GLN A 23 13.05 9.01 -1.82
C GLN A 23 11.70 8.52 -1.29
N LEU A 24 11.71 7.46 -0.48
CA LEU A 24 10.49 7.00 0.17
C LEU A 24 9.90 8.12 1.05
N PRO A 25 8.58 8.33 1.00
CA PRO A 25 7.92 9.42 1.73
C PRO A 25 7.94 9.22 3.25
N MET A 26 8.11 7.97 3.70
CA MET A 26 8.23 7.56 5.09
C MET A 26 9.11 6.28 5.15
N PRO A 27 9.53 5.82 6.34
CA PRO A 27 10.30 4.60 6.47
C PRO A 27 9.60 3.39 5.83
N ALA A 28 10.33 2.54 5.12
CA ALA A 28 9.77 1.35 4.46
C ALA A 28 9.00 0.43 5.43
N ILE A 29 9.42 0.38 6.71
CA ILE A 29 8.68 -0.34 7.75
C ILE A 29 7.28 0.24 8.02
N GLU A 30 7.13 1.57 7.99
CA GLU A 30 5.82 2.22 8.18
C GLU A 30 4.94 1.99 6.95
N ILE A 31 5.53 2.03 5.75
CA ILE A 31 4.83 1.73 4.49
C ILE A 31 4.25 0.32 4.54
N VAL A 32 5.07 -0.68 4.86
CA VAL A 32 4.64 -2.08 4.95
C VAL A 32 3.55 -2.26 6.02
N GLN A 33 3.66 -1.59 7.17
CA GLN A 33 2.65 -1.64 8.22
C GLN A 33 1.31 -1.02 7.80
N LEU A 34 1.34 0.04 6.98
CA LEU A 34 0.15 0.68 6.45
C LEU A 34 -0.48 -0.18 5.36
N GLU A 35 0.32 -0.79 4.50
CA GLU A 35 -0.15 -1.80 3.53
C GLU A 35 -0.81 -3.00 4.22
N ASP A 36 -0.25 -3.48 5.33
CA ASP A 36 -0.84 -4.58 6.12
C ASP A 36 -2.18 -4.19 6.78
N GLN A 37 -2.41 -2.90 6.97
CA GLN A 37 -3.69 -2.36 7.47
C GLN A 37 -4.70 -2.12 6.34
N GLY A 38 -4.33 -2.37 5.09
CA GLY A 38 -5.18 -2.16 3.91
C GLY A 38 -5.10 -0.74 3.32
N PHE A 39 -4.05 0.03 3.65
CA PHE A 39 -3.81 1.32 3.00
C PHE A 39 -2.90 1.13 1.77
N VAL A 40 -3.16 1.90 0.72
CA VAL A 40 -2.27 2.05 -0.42
C VAL A 40 -1.50 3.36 -0.27
N ILE A 41 -0.20 3.36 -0.54
CA ILE A 41 0.63 4.57 -0.41
C ILE A 41 1.14 4.98 -1.78
N ASP A 42 0.91 6.24 -2.13
CA ASP A 42 1.59 6.88 -3.24
C ASP A 42 3.04 7.18 -2.83
N LEU A 43 4.00 6.49 -3.44
CA LEU A 43 5.43 6.63 -3.14
C LEU A 43 6.05 7.92 -3.71
N GLU A 44 5.38 8.60 -4.63
CA GLU A 44 5.82 9.87 -5.19
C GLU A 44 5.36 11.04 -4.31
N THR A 45 4.11 11.00 -3.85
CA THR A 45 3.50 12.10 -3.08
C THR A 45 3.45 11.87 -1.57
N GLY A 46 3.62 10.62 -1.11
CA GLY A 46 3.40 10.21 0.28
C GLY A 46 1.93 10.16 0.69
N GLN A 47 1.00 10.30 -0.26
CA GLN A 47 -0.42 10.29 0.04
C GLN A 47 -0.90 8.87 0.36
N LEU A 48 -1.62 8.74 1.47
CA LEU A 48 -2.37 7.53 1.80
C LEU A 48 -3.66 7.52 0.99
N LEU A 49 -3.79 6.51 0.14
CA LEU A 49 -5.00 6.15 -0.57
C LEU A 49 -5.66 5.04 0.25
N GLU A 50 -6.78 5.33 0.91
CA GLU A 50 -7.61 4.28 1.51
C GLU A 50 -8.14 3.37 0.40
N ASP A 51 -7.96 2.07 0.55
CA ASP A 51 -8.46 1.09 -0.42
C ASP A 51 -9.98 1.23 -0.52
N VAL A 52 -10.44 1.44 -1.75
CA VAL A 52 -11.83 1.30 -2.14
C VAL A 52 -12.31 -0.09 -1.72
N ASP A 53 -13.41 -0.15 -0.98
CA ASP A 53 -13.98 -1.39 -0.47
C ASP A 53 -13.93 -2.52 -1.52
N PRO A 54 -13.44 -3.73 -1.17
CA PRO A 54 -13.55 -4.88 -2.06
C PRO A 54 -15.02 -5.24 -2.41
N ASP A 55 -15.98 -4.64 -1.70
CA ASP A 55 -17.43 -4.70 -1.92
C ASP A 55 -17.98 -3.70 -2.95
N GLU A 56 -17.18 -2.83 -3.58
CA GLU A 56 -17.61 -2.09 -4.79
C GLU A 56 -17.73 -2.98 -6.06
N ARG A 57 -17.67 -4.31 -5.89
CA ARG A 57 -18.00 -5.29 -6.92
C ARG A 57 -19.51 -5.43 -7.09
N VAL A 58 -20.11 -4.52 -7.86
CA VAL A 58 -21.40 -4.71 -8.56
C VAL A 58 -22.60 -5.07 -7.66
N GLU A 59 -23.22 -4.06 -7.05
CA GLU A 59 -24.68 -4.04 -6.93
C GLU A 59 -25.19 -2.65 -7.32
N VAL A 60 -24.99 -2.30 -8.61
CA VAL A 60 -25.73 -1.21 -9.23
C VAL A 60 -27.19 -1.67 -9.33
N MET A 61 -27.94 -1.40 -8.27
CA MET A 61 -29.37 -1.09 -8.27
C MET A 61 -30.20 -1.88 -9.30
N ASN A 62 -30.58 -3.13 -8.99
CA ASN A 62 -31.87 -3.61 -9.49
C ASN A 62 -32.98 -2.97 -8.66
N VAL A 63 -33.29 -1.73 -9.04
CA VAL A 63 -34.47 -0.99 -8.60
C VAL A 63 -35.69 -1.90 -8.78
N ARG A 64 -36.34 -2.16 -7.65
CA ARG A 64 -37.61 -2.88 -7.50
C ARG A 64 -38.60 -2.48 -8.61
N LYS A 65 -39.26 -3.48 -9.20
CA LYS A 65 -40.60 -3.31 -9.76
C LYS A 65 -41.54 -4.33 -9.15
#